data_AF-A0A7S6RZT9-F1
#
_entry.id   AF-A0A7S6RZT9-F1
#
_cell.length_a   1.000
_cell.length_b   1.000
_cell.length_c   1.000
_cell.angle_alpha   90.00
_cell.angle_beta   90.00
_cell.angle_gamma   90.00
#
_symmetry.space_group_name_H-M   'P 1'
#
loop_
_entity.id
_entity.type
_entity.pdbx_description
1 polymer ?
#
loop_
_entity_poly.entity_id
_entity_poly.type
_entity_poly.pdbx_seq_one_letter_code
_entity_poly.pdbx_strand_id
1 'polypeptide(L)'
;MERITPRRSALFGNFLTHNPRRRTADPRPDAAGGAALAGKPQRPAQRTPPVQAAAASASPGAMVLAIMFSLFAPVPKAGAGDDFLAVVEQVRRIGAEYSRAASNPLSDPSASATLARHAGDTSAWLARVAEVARSADPHGRARMLHTAMEYTTAQMGRFNERMAAFASTFRDELAELDTQARRQSADAIRNRSGAFGDAARLSMRRARDMLIIAEALPQIDAAHKSDAARRVDELRALIAREDAELRIALADLSRPPDHVYRGPDAEAVIDSVREAWNKAHPEAPAIAVRIPASQWEPTRRLEWDAATAWRIRDELVLDVRIITRHAERAAAVHAASVRKPNLTRGSATVELAEPGLDAGTYFVPADRVR
;
A
#
# COMPACT_ATOMS: atom_id res chain seq x y z
N MET A 1 -32.99 18.67 24.78
CA MET A 1 -32.52 17.55 23.95
C MET A 1 -32.13 18.10 22.59
N GLU A 2 -30.89 18.56 22.48
CA GLU A 2 -30.35 19.14 21.24
C GLU A 2 -29.78 18.04 20.35
N ARG A 3 -30.15 18.07 19.06
CA ARG A 3 -29.69 17.14 18.04
C ARG A 3 -28.33 17.60 17.51
N ILE A 4 -27.28 16.84 17.83
CA ILE A 4 -25.95 17.03 17.24
C ILE A 4 -25.93 16.34 15.86
N THR A 5 -25.67 17.13 14.81
CA THR A 5 -25.45 16.65 13.44
C THR A 5 -23.95 16.40 13.25
N PRO A 6 -23.50 15.26 12.68
CA PRO A 6 -22.08 15.06 12.42
C PRO A 6 -21.66 15.79 11.13
N ARG A 7 -20.67 16.69 11.25
CA ARG A 7 -19.92 17.27 10.13
C ARG A 7 -19.03 16.20 9.51
N ARG A 8 -19.20 15.95 8.20
CA ARG A 8 -18.26 15.18 7.37
C ARG A 8 -17.04 16.07 7.08
N SER A 9 -15.87 15.71 7.59
CA SER A 9 -14.58 16.24 7.12
C SER A 9 -14.25 15.59 5.78
N ALA A 10 -14.26 16.40 4.73
CA ALA A 10 -13.79 16.03 3.39
C ALA A 10 -12.38 16.57 3.21
N LEU A 11 -11.36 15.82 3.64
CA LEU A 11 -9.98 15.95 3.18
C LEU A 11 -9.40 14.54 3.09
N PHE A 12 -8.77 14.22 1.96
CA PHE A 12 -8.22 12.91 1.56
C PHE A 12 -9.20 11.92 0.93
N GLY A 13 -9.68 12.25 -0.28
CA GLY A 13 -10.19 11.28 -1.24
C GLY A 13 -9.43 11.40 -2.55
N ASN A 14 -8.63 10.38 -2.88
CA ASN A 14 -8.36 9.86 -4.24
C ASN A 14 -7.00 9.16 -4.30
N PHE A 15 -6.96 7.88 -3.96
CA PHE A 15 -6.07 6.94 -4.64
C PHE A 15 -6.78 5.58 -4.71
N LEU A 16 -6.74 4.99 -5.92
CA LEU A 16 -7.22 3.66 -6.31
C LEU A 16 -8.72 3.56 -6.67
N THR A 17 -9.02 3.61 -7.97
CA THR A 17 -9.70 2.49 -8.68
C THR A 17 -9.78 2.72 -10.21
N HIS A 18 -9.23 1.73 -10.93
CA HIS A 18 -9.74 1.12 -12.15
C HIS A 18 -9.79 1.88 -13.49
N ASN A 19 -8.96 1.35 -14.40
CA ASN A 19 -8.94 1.56 -15.84
C ASN A 19 -9.76 0.46 -16.53
N PRO A 20 -10.93 0.74 -17.14
CA PRO A 20 -11.62 -0.25 -17.95
C PRO A 20 -11.15 -0.16 -19.41
N ARG A 21 -10.43 -1.20 -19.84
CA ARG A 21 -10.22 -1.52 -21.26
C ARG A 21 -11.57 -1.61 -21.96
N ARG A 22 -11.84 -0.71 -22.92
CA ARG A 22 -12.86 -0.92 -23.95
C ARG A 22 -12.21 -1.49 -25.20
N ARG A 23 -12.48 -2.76 -25.45
CA ARG A 23 -12.52 -3.35 -26.80
C ARG A 23 -13.79 -2.83 -27.48
N THR A 24 -13.65 -2.26 -28.66
CA THR A 24 -14.73 -2.21 -29.65
C THR A 24 -14.12 -2.56 -31.00
N ALA A 25 -14.79 -3.50 -31.66
CA ALA A 25 -14.49 -3.99 -32.99
C ALA A 25 -14.80 -2.94 -34.07
N ASP A 26 -14.07 -3.10 -35.18
CA ASP A 26 -14.22 -2.65 -36.58
C ASP A 26 -15.63 -2.22 -37.07
N PRO A 27 -15.75 -1.37 -38.13
CA PRO A 27 -15.20 -1.72 -39.46
C PRO A 27 -14.59 -0.60 -40.34
N ARG A 28 -13.76 -1.07 -41.28
CA ARG A 28 -13.25 -0.37 -42.48
C ARG A 28 -14.36 0.23 -43.35
N PRO A 29 -14.00 1.22 -44.18
CA PRO A 29 -14.15 0.98 -45.62
C PRO A 29 -12.92 1.39 -46.44
N ASP A 30 -12.88 0.82 -47.64
CA ASP A 30 -11.87 0.92 -48.68
C ASP A 30 -11.63 2.34 -49.22
N ALA A 31 -10.38 2.62 -49.62
CA ALA A 31 -10.09 3.43 -50.81
C ALA A 31 -8.62 3.24 -51.26
N ALA A 32 -8.47 3.07 -52.57
CA ALA A 32 -7.28 2.70 -53.30
C ALA A 32 -6.38 3.90 -53.70
N GLY A 33 -5.18 3.58 -54.20
CA GLY A 33 -4.25 4.47 -54.92
C GLY A 33 -3.07 4.89 -54.03
N GLY A 34 -1.79 4.79 -54.40
CA GLY A 34 -1.16 4.67 -55.70
C GLY A 34 0.14 5.50 -55.67
N ALA A 35 1.26 4.89 -56.05
CA ALA A 35 2.51 5.50 -56.54
C ALA A 35 3.42 6.37 -55.61
N ALA A 36 4.61 5.80 -55.36
CA ALA A 36 5.95 6.29 -55.71
C ALA A 36 6.49 7.69 -55.29
N LEU A 37 7.68 7.61 -54.68
CA LEU A 37 8.88 8.48 -54.81
C LEU A 37 8.82 9.95 -54.39
N ALA A 38 9.62 10.32 -53.37
CA ALA A 38 10.75 11.25 -53.51
C ALA A 38 11.39 11.54 -52.14
N GLY A 39 12.73 11.40 -52.08
CA GLY A 39 13.52 11.64 -50.88
C GLY A 39 13.59 13.11 -50.46
N LYS A 40 13.97 13.32 -49.19
CA LYS A 40 14.58 14.56 -48.68
C LYS A 40 15.42 14.25 -47.42
N PRO A 41 16.40 15.11 -47.09
CA PRO A 41 17.70 14.68 -46.58
C PRO A 41 17.79 14.56 -45.05
N GLN A 42 18.74 13.72 -44.61
CA GLN A 42 19.22 13.60 -43.24
C GLN A 42 19.66 14.96 -42.68
N ARG A 43 19.04 15.36 -41.56
CA ARG A 43 19.59 16.38 -40.66
C ARG A 43 20.71 15.77 -39.81
N PRO A 44 21.82 16.48 -39.57
CA PRO A 44 22.89 15.99 -38.71
C PRO A 44 22.42 15.97 -37.25
N ALA A 45 22.81 14.91 -36.55
CA ALA A 45 22.59 14.72 -35.12
C ALA A 45 23.24 15.86 -34.32
N GLN A 46 22.42 16.66 -33.65
CA GLN A 46 22.88 17.53 -32.58
C GLN A 46 23.23 16.62 -31.38
N ARG A 47 24.53 16.55 -31.07
CA ARG A 47 25.03 15.99 -29.82
C ARG A 47 24.59 16.89 -28.67
N THR A 48 23.59 16.46 -27.92
CA THR A 48 23.33 16.97 -26.57
C THR A 48 24.46 16.50 -25.66
N PRO A 49 25.16 17.39 -24.92
CA PRO A 49 26.13 16.95 -23.92
C PRO A 49 25.39 16.29 -22.74
N PRO A 50 25.96 15.25 -22.11
CA PRO A 50 25.39 14.66 -20.91
C PRO A 50 25.68 15.59 -19.73
N VAL A 51 24.70 16.42 -19.35
CA VAL A 51 24.62 16.95 -17.99
C VAL A 51 23.64 16.06 -17.24
N GLN A 52 24.08 14.84 -16.94
CA GLN A 52 23.56 14.12 -15.78
C GLN A 52 24.57 14.37 -14.66
N ALA A 53 24.34 15.45 -13.91
CA ALA A 53 24.82 15.49 -12.55
C ALA A 53 24.20 14.29 -11.84
N ALA A 54 25.05 13.34 -11.44
CA ALA A 54 24.71 12.33 -10.47
C ALA A 54 24.31 13.05 -9.18
N ALA A 55 23.02 13.36 -9.03
CA ALA A 55 22.43 13.60 -7.73
C ALA A 55 22.43 12.25 -7.02
N ALA A 56 23.56 11.93 -6.38
CA ALA A 56 23.66 10.81 -5.47
C ALA A 56 22.47 10.89 -4.52
N SER A 57 21.70 9.81 -4.42
CA SER A 57 20.65 9.65 -3.43
C SER A 57 21.29 9.62 -2.05
N ALA A 58 21.65 10.79 -1.53
CA ALA A 58 22.10 10.94 -0.15
C ALA A 58 20.99 10.37 0.73
N SER A 59 21.36 9.50 1.67
CA SER A 59 20.39 8.95 2.62
C SER A 59 19.72 10.10 3.39
N PRO A 60 18.47 9.93 3.84
CA PRO A 60 17.78 10.92 4.69
C PRO A 60 18.65 11.47 5.83
N GLY A 61 19.46 10.60 6.45
CA GLY A 61 20.40 10.98 7.52
C GLY A 61 21.55 11.90 7.06
N ALA A 62 22.06 11.73 5.85
CA ALA A 62 23.10 12.61 5.30
C ALA A 62 22.55 14.01 4.96
N MET A 63 21.27 14.10 4.55
CA MET A 63 20.61 15.40 4.34
C MET A 63 20.39 16.14 5.67
N VAL A 64 19.94 15.45 6.71
CA VAL A 64 19.74 16.04 8.05
C VAL A 64 21.04 16.61 8.62
N LEU A 65 22.16 15.89 8.49
CA LEU A 65 23.47 16.39 8.89
C LEU A 65 23.89 17.61 8.08
N ALA A 66 23.64 17.60 6.76
CA ALA A 66 23.98 18.75 5.91
C ALA A 66 23.24 20.03 6.30
N ILE A 67 21.95 19.92 6.68
CA ILE A 67 21.17 21.07 7.19
C ILE A 67 21.76 21.58 8.49
N MET A 68 22.03 20.68 9.44
CA MET A 68 22.59 21.04 10.74
C MET A 68 23.93 21.75 10.58
N PHE A 69 24.86 21.16 9.82
CA PHE A 69 26.15 21.80 9.53
C PHE A 69 25.99 23.16 8.85
N SER A 70 25.00 23.30 7.97
CA SER A 70 24.71 24.54 7.24
C SER A 70 24.20 25.66 8.16
N LEU A 71 23.38 25.35 9.17
CA LEU A 71 22.83 26.34 10.10
C LEU A 71 23.89 26.98 11.01
N PHE A 72 24.98 26.26 11.28
CA PHE A 72 26.10 26.72 12.11
C PHE A 72 27.30 27.24 11.31
N ALA A 73 27.26 27.17 9.98
CA ALA A 73 28.31 27.73 9.16
C ALA A 73 28.35 29.27 9.31
N PRO A 74 29.54 29.88 9.48
CA PRO A 74 29.65 31.33 9.50
C PRO A 74 29.17 31.89 8.16
N VAL A 75 28.35 32.94 8.20
CA VAL A 75 27.98 33.66 6.98
C VAL A 75 29.25 34.35 6.47
N PRO A 76 29.75 34.02 5.27
CA PRO A 76 30.99 34.60 4.77
C PRO A 76 30.87 36.12 4.69
N LYS A 77 31.96 36.82 5.02
CA LYS A 77 32.01 38.28 4.96
C LYS A 77 31.82 38.72 3.50
N ALA A 78 30.98 39.72 3.26
CA ALA A 78 30.72 40.27 1.94
C ALA A 78 32.06 40.70 1.28
N GLY A 79 32.48 40.02 0.20
CA GLY A 79 33.68 40.41 -0.54
C GLY A 79 34.29 39.38 -1.49
N ALA A 80 34.17 38.07 -1.21
CA ALA A 80 34.73 37.02 -2.08
C ALA A 80 33.65 36.41 -3.00
N GLY A 81 33.90 36.42 -4.32
CA GLY A 81 32.91 36.05 -5.34
C GLY A 81 32.37 34.61 -5.25
N ASP A 82 33.21 33.65 -4.86
CA ASP A 82 32.85 32.24 -4.76
C ASP A 82 32.02 31.94 -3.50
N ASP A 83 32.30 32.64 -2.41
CA ASP A 83 31.56 32.50 -1.14
C ASP A 83 30.11 32.95 -1.28
N PHE A 84 29.83 33.94 -2.12
CA PHE A 84 28.47 34.42 -2.37
C PHE A 84 27.59 33.37 -3.04
N LEU A 85 28.09 32.73 -4.10
CA LEU A 85 27.32 31.71 -4.83
C LEU A 85 27.06 30.48 -3.96
N ALA A 86 28.02 30.12 -3.08
CA ALA A 86 27.83 29.07 -2.10
C ALA A 86 26.66 29.38 -1.14
N VAL A 87 26.56 30.62 -0.66
CA VAL A 87 25.43 31.05 0.18
C VAL A 87 24.10 30.98 -0.57
N VAL A 88 24.04 31.43 -1.84
CA VAL A 88 22.82 31.35 -2.66
C VAL A 88 22.36 29.91 -2.83
N GLU A 89 23.28 29.00 -3.17
CA GLU A 89 22.96 27.58 -3.34
C GLU A 89 22.55 26.91 -2.02
N GLN A 90 23.15 27.31 -0.91
CA GLN A 90 22.75 26.85 0.42
C GLN A 90 21.33 27.31 0.77
N VAL A 91 20.99 28.58 0.54
CA VAL A 91 19.62 29.10 0.75
C VAL A 91 18.62 28.32 -0.11
N ARG A 92 18.93 28.09 -1.40
CA ARG A 92 18.06 27.31 -2.31
C ARG A 92 17.85 25.88 -1.83
N ARG A 93 18.91 25.22 -1.36
CA ARG A 93 18.86 23.85 -0.84
C ARG A 93 17.93 23.74 0.36
N ILE A 94 18.08 24.65 1.32
CA ILE A 94 17.19 24.74 2.49
C ILE A 94 15.74 24.93 2.02
N GLY A 95 15.50 25.85 1.09
CA GLY A 95 14.16 26.05 0.52
C GLY A 95 13.57 24.80 -0.13
N ALA A 96 14.38 24.03 -0.87
CA ALA A 96 13.95 22.78 -1.48
C ALA A 96 13.61 21.68 -0.45
N GLU A 97 14.31 21.64 0.68
CA GLU A 97 14.01 20.72 1.78
C GLU A 97 12.70 21.06 2.47
N TYR A 98 12.47 22.34 2.80
CA TYR A 98 11.18 22.79 3.30
C TYR A 98 10.05 22.52 2.30
N SER A 99 10.30 22.71 1.00
CA SER A 99 9.31 22.41 -0.05
C SER A 99 8.92 20.93 -0.08
N ARG A 100 9.91 20.03 -0.09
CA ARG A 100 9.69 18.58 -0.04
C ARG A 100 8.92 18.19 1.21
N ALA A 101 9.35 18.66 2.37
CA ALA A 101 8.70 18.37 3.65
C ALA A 101 7.27 18.93 3.72
N ALA A 102 7.00 20.10 3.14
CA ALA A 102 5.67 20.69 3.10
C ALA A 102 4.69 19.87 2.24
N SER A 103 5.18 19.27 1.14
CA SER A 103 4.33 18.47 0.24
C SER A 103 3.79 17.20 0.89
N ASN A 104 4.65 16.46 1.61
CA ASN A 104 4.27 15.25 2.33
C ASN A 104 5.20 15.02 3.53
N PRO A 105 4.86 15.52 4.72
CA PRO A 105 5.69 15.36 5.91
C PRO A 105 5.95 13.91 6.31
N LEU A 106 5.03 13.00 5.98
CA LEU A 106 5.14 11.57 6.32
C LEU A 106 6.02 10.78 5.35
N SER A 107 6.46 11.39 4.23
CA SER A 107 7.38 10.71 3.30
C SER A 107 8.80 10.58 3.87
N ASP A 108 9.20 11.50 4.74
CA ASP A 108 10.45 11.46 5.51
C ASP A 108 10.22 12.12 6.88
N PRO A 109 9.63 11.37 7.84
CA PRO A 109 9.23 11.93 9.14
C PRO A 109 10.42 12.44 9.95
N SER A 110 11.61 11.85 9.77
CA SER A 110 12.84 12.27 10.47
C SER A 110 13.37 13.61 9.96
N ALA A 111 13.36 13.81 8.63
CA ALA A 111 13.72 15.11 8.05
C ALA A 111 12.70 16.18 8.44
N SER A 112 11.40 15.89 8.36
CA SER A 112 10.35 16.83 8.80
C SER A 112 10.47 17.19 10.28
N ALA A 113 10.70 16.22 11.16
CA ALA A 113 10.92 16.47 12.59
C ALA A 113 12.16 17.34 12.84
N THR A 114 13.24 17.14 12.07
CA THR A 114 14.44 17.98 12.17
C THR A 114 14.16 19.41 11.73
N LEU A 115 13.52 19.60 10.58
CA LEU A 115 13.16 20.93 10.06
C LEU A 115 12.23 21.68 11.02
N ALA A 116 11.31 20.96 11.67
CA ALA A 116 10.42 21.52 12.69
C ALA A 116 11.20 21.98 13.93
N ARG A 117 12.13 21.16 14.45
CA ARG A 117 12.99 21.53 15.60
C ARG A 117 13.84 22.77 15.35
N HIS A 118 14.35 22.92 14.12
CA HIS A 118 15.27 23.99 13.75
C HIS A 118 14.64 25.15 12.97
N ALA A 119 13.30 25.22 12.89
CA ALA A 119 12.63 26.30 12.15
C ALA A 119 13.01 27.70 12.66
N GLY A 120 13.18 27.85 13.98
CA GLY A 120 13.65 29.09 14.60
C GLY A 120 15.10 29.42 14.22
N ASP A 121 16.00 28.43 14.30
CA ASP A 121 17.42 28.60 13.94
C ASP A 121 17.59 28.97 12.47
N THR A 122 16.86 28.30 11.57
CA THR A 122 16.84 28.61 10.14
C THR A 122 16.37 30.04 9.89
N SER A 123 15.30 30.47 10.57
CA SER A 123 14.78 31.83 10.43
C SER A 123 15.80 32.87 10.88
N ALA A 124 16.48 32.63 12.01
CA ALA A 124 17.54 33.49 12.51
C ALA A 124 18.76 33.51 11.58
N TRP A 125 19.13 32.37 10.98
CA TRP A 125 20.20 32.29 10.00
C TRP A 125 19.86 33.08 8.72
N LEU A 126 18.65 32.93 8.18
CA LEU A 126 18.19 33.70 7.02
C LEU A 126 18.19 35.21 7.30
N ALA A 127 17.79 35.64 8.51
CA ALA A 127 17.86 37.04 8.89
C ALA A 127 19.29 37.60 8.86
N ARG A 128 20.29 36.83 9.30
CA ARG A 128 21.72 37.19 9.20
C ARG A 128 22.17 37.26 7.74
N VAL A 129 21.77 36.30 6.91
CA VAL A 129 22.05 36.31 5.46
C VAL A 129 21.44 37.56 4.79
N ALA A 130 20.25 37.99 5.22
CA ALA A 130 19.61 39.22 4.72
C ALA A 130 20.42 40.49 5.02
N GLU A 131 21.04 40.58 6.20
CA GLU A 131 21.90 41.70 6.59
C GLU A 131 23.17 41.75 5.71
N VAL A 132 23.77 40.59 5.45
CA VAL A 132 24.91 40.49 4.54
C VAL A 132 24.49 40.85 3.10
N ALA A 133 23.30 40.44 2.66
CA ALA A 133 22.78 40.79 1.35
C ALA A 133 22.57 42.31 1.18
N ARG A 134 22.16 43.01 2.25
CA ARG A 134 21.98 44.49 2.27
C ARG A 134 23.30 45.25 2.21
N SER A 135 24.39 44.66 2.68
CA SER A 135 25.74 45.27 2.64
C SER A 135 26.53 44.90 1.38
N ALA A 136 26.06 43.94 0.59
CA ALA A 136 26.66 43.54 -0.68
C ALA A 136 26.17 44.41 -1.85
N ASP A 137 27.09 44.76 -2.75
CA ASP A 137 26.94 45.63 -3.92
C ASP A 137 25.65 45.37 -4.74
N PRO A 138 24.85 46.40 -5.12
CA PRO A 138 23.54 46.28 -5.80
C PRO A 138 23.52 45.60 -7.19
N HIS A 139 24.64 45.06 -7.68
CA HIS A 139 24.69 44.29 -8.91
C HIS A 139 23.90 42.96 -8.80
N GLY A 140 23.66 42.29 -9.94
CA GLY A 140 22.72 41.14 -10.08
C GLY A 140 22.86 39.98 -9.09
N ARG A 141 23.97 39.89 -8.35
CA ARG A 141 24.18 38.98 -7.23
C ARG A 141 23.16 39.19 -6.11
N ALA A 142 22.99 40.42 -5.62
CA ALA A 142 22.02 40.73 -4.55
C ALA A 142 20.60 40.26 -4.91
N ARG A 143 20.21 40.40 -6.18
CA ARG A 143 18.93 39.91 -6.71
C ARG A 143 18.81 38.39 -6.64
N MET A 144 19.86 37.63 -7.00
CA MET A 144 19.85 36.17 -6.92
C MET A 144 19.64 35.67 -5.49
N LEU A 145 20.34 36.27 -4.53
CA LEU A 145 20.20 35.92 -3.12
C LEU A 145 18.81 36.30 -2.61
N HIS A 146 18.32 37.49 -2.94
CA HIS A 146 16.97 37.91 -2.59
C HIS A 146 15.90 36.92 -3.08
N THR A 147 15.93 36.55 -4.36
CA THR A 147 15.01 35.56 -4.92
C THR A 147 15.12 34.19 -4.24
N ALA A 148 16.34 33.74 -3.90
CA ALA A 148 16.52 32.50 -3.16
C ALA A 148 15.91 32.60 -1.75
N MET A 149 16.11 33.73 -1.06
CA MET A 149 15.55 33.97 0.27
C MET A 149 14.03 34.06 0.26
N GLU A 150 13.43 34.76 -0.72
CA GLU A 150 11.98 34.82 -0.92
C GLU A 150 11.38 33.42 -1.10
N TYR A 151 11.99 32.61 -1.99
CA TYR A 151 11.59 31.24 -2.19
C TYR A 151 11.67 30.43 -0.88
N THR A 152 12.80 30.46 -0.19
CA THR A 152 13.00 29.69 1.04
C THR A 152 12.05 30.11 2.15
N THR A 153 11.83 31.42 2.32
CA THR A 153 10.86 31.97 3.29
C THR A 153 9.45 31.49 2.97
N ALA A 154 9.05 31.52 1.69
CA ALA A 154 7.75 31.02 1.27
C ALA A 154 7.59 29.51 1.53
N GLN A 155 8.62 28.69 1.28
CA GLN A 155 8.55 27.25 1.56
C GLN A 155 8.52 26.95 3.06
N MET A 156 9.27 27.71 3.88
CA MET A 156 9.20 27.62 5.33
C MET A 156 7.80 27.98 5.85
N GLY A 157 7.18 29.04 5.31
CA GLY A 157 5.80 29.41 5.62
C GLY A 157 4.82 28.27 5.36
N ARG A 158 4.86 27.69 4.16
CA ARG A 158 4.03 26.53 3.79
C ARG A 158 4.27 25.31 4.68
N PHE A 159 5.53 25.02 5.00
CA PHE A 159 5.87 23.93 5.90
C PHE A 159 5.31 24.17 7.31
N ASN A 160 5.45 25.38 7.85
CA ASN A 160 4.94 25.75 9.17
C ASN A 160 3.40 25.67 9.22
N GLU A 161 2.71 26.16 8.19
CA GLU A 161 1.27 25.99 8.02
C GLU A 161 0.88 24.50 8.02
N ARG A 162 1.64 23.67 7.31
CA ARG A 162 1.41 22.23 7.27
C ARG A 162 1.65 21.55 8.61
N MET A 163 2.67 21.96 9.36
CA MET A 163 2.95 21.46 10.72
C MET A 163 1.90 21.92 11.73
N ALA A 164 1.36 23.12 11.58
CA ALA A 164 0.23 23.59 12.38
C ALA A 164 -1.04 22.76 12.08
N ALA A 165 -1.33 22.50 10.81
CA ALA A 165 -2.44 21.64 10.40
C ALA A 165 -2.25 20.19 10.87
N PHE A 166 -1.03 19.66 10.78
CA PHE A 166 -0.70 18.34 11.32
C PHE A 166 -0.94 18.29 12.83
N ALA A 167 -0.48 19.29 13.58
CA ALA A 167 -0.66 19.31 15.03
C ALA A 167 -2.14 19.37 15.45
N SER A 168 -2.98 20.07 14.68
CA SER A 168 -4.41 20.17 14.99
C SER A 168 -5.19 18.88 14.69
N THR A 169 -4.75 18.07 13.72
CA THR A 169 -5.41 16.79 13.37
C THR A 169 -4.73 15.56 13.98
N PHE A 170 -3.52 15.71 14.54
CA PHE A 170 -2.68 14.60 15.03
C PHE A 170 -3.44 13.59 15.89
N ARG A 171 -4.21 14.08 16.88
CA ARG A 171 -4.92 13.21 17.83
C ARG A 171 -5.98 12.36 17.14
N ASP A 172 -6.78 12.98 16.30
CA ASP A 172 -7.91 12.33 15.63
C ASP A 172 -7.40 11.34 14.57
N GLU A 173 -6.40 11.75 13.77
CA GLU A 173 -5.76 10.87 12.79
C GLU A 173 -5.07 9.66 13.45
N LEU A 174 -4.40 9.86 14.59
CA LEU A 174 -3.77 8.76 15.32
C LEU A 174 -4.82 7.79 15.90
N ALA A 175 -5.93 8.30 16.43
CA ALA A 175 -7.03 7.47 16.93
C ALA A 175 -7.71 6.68 15.81
N GLU A 176 -7.86 7.27 14.63
CA GLU A 176 -8.35 6.58 13.44
C GLU A 176 -7.40 5.45 13.01
N LEU A 177 -6.10 5.72 12.95
CA LEU A 177 -5.09 4.71 12.61
C LEU A 177 -5.05 3.55 13.61
N ASP A 178 -5.18 3.83 14.91
CA ASP A 178 -5.28 2.80 15.95
C ASP A 178 -6.52 1.92 15.73
N THR A 179 -7.68 2.54 15.49
CA THR A 179 -8.93 1.82 15.21
C THR A 179 -8.82 0.96 13.94
N GLN A 180 -8.26 1.53 12.87
CA GLN A 180 -8.06 0.83 11.59
C GLN A 180 -7.09 -0.35 11.75
N ALA A 181 -5.96 -0.14 12.41
CA ALA A 181 -4.96 -1.19 12.63
C ALA A 181 -5.54 -2.37 13.42
N ARG A 182 -6.26 -2.10 14.52
CA ARG A 182 -6.94 -3.14 15.32
C ARG A 182 -7.96 -3.92 14.50
N ARG A 183 -8.80 -3.21 13.74
CA ARG A 183 -9.80 -3.85 12.89
C ARG A 183 -9.16 -4.72 11.81
N GLN A 184 -8.16 -4.20 11.11
CA GLN A 184 -7.43 -4.92 10.06
C GLN A 184 -6.73 -6.16 10.62
N SER A 185 -6.12 -6.05 11.80
CA SER A 185 -5.45 -7.16 12.46
C SER A 185 -6.45 -8.27 12.85
N ALA A 186 -7.59 -7.90 13.44
CA ALA A 186 -8.68 -8.84 13.73
C ALA A 186 -9.27 -9.48 12.45
N ASP A 187 -9.44 -8.69 11.38
CA ASP A 187 -9.89 -9.17 10.06
C ASP A 187 -8.89 -10.14 9.44
N ALA A 188 -7.59 -9.96 9.68
CA ALA A 188 -6.55 -10.86 9.21
C ALA A 188 -6.68 -12.26 9.83
N ILE A 189 -6.89 -12.33 11.15
CA ILE A 189 -7.13 -13.61 11.85
C ILE A 189 -8.44 -14.23 11.39
N ARG A 190 -9.54 -13.47 11.44
CA ARG A 190 -10.88 -13.95 11.11
C ARG A 190 -10.96 -14.54 9.71
N ASN A 191 -10.34 -13.86 8.74
CA ASN A 191 -10.37 -14.27 7.33
C ASN A 191 -9.14 -15.09 6.92
N ARG A 192 -8.21 -15.37 7.84
CA ARG A 192 -6.92 -16.05 7.58
C ARG A 192 -6.19 -15.45 6.38
N SER A 193 -6.07 -14.12 6.33
CA SER A 193 -5.55 -13.40 5.18
C SER A 193 -4.37 -12.50 5.54
N GLY A 194 -3.23 -12.76 4.88
CA GLY A 194 -2.01 -11.95 5.03
C GLY A 194 -2.18 -10.49 4.59
N ALA A 195 -3.08 -10.23 3.63
CA ALA A 195 -3.32 -8.88 3.10
C ALA A 195 -3.87 -7.92 4.16
N PHE A 196 -4.78 -8.40 5.02
CA PHE A 196 -5.28 -7.60 6.15
C PHE A 196 -4.19 -7.38 7.21
N GLY A 197 -3.30 -8.35 7.43
CA GLY A 197 -2.12 -8.20 8.30
C GLY A 197 -1.13 -7.15 7.77
N ASP A 198 -0.89 -7.12 6.46
CA ASP A 198 -0.07 -6.07 5.82
C ASP A 198 -0.69 -4.68 5.96
N ALA A 199 -2.01 -4.57 5.83
CA ALA A 199 -2.72 -3.31 6.04
C ALA A 199 -2.58 -2.82 7.50
N ALA A 200 -2.71 -3.71 8.49
CA ALA A 200 -2.51 -3.38 9.89
C ALA A 200 -1.08 -2.87 10.16
N ARG A 201 -0.06 -3.53 9.59
CA ARG A 201 1.34 -3.10 9.68
C ARG A 201 1.57 -1.72 9.05
N LEU A 202 0.91 -1.43 7.93
CA LEU A 202 0.99 -0.11 7.29
C LEU A 202 0.40 0.98 8.18
N SER A 203 -0.78 0.75 8.76
CA SER A 203 -1.43 1.67 9.69
C SER A 203 -0.56 1.96 10.91
N MET A 204 0.05 0.92 11.50
CA MET A 204 0.99 1.08 12.62
C MET A 204 2.27 1.83 12.21
N ARG A 205 2.83 1.58 11.02
CA ARG A 205 3.99 2.33 10.51
C ARG A 205 3.65 3.82 10.41
N ARG A 206 2.50 4.16 9.82
CA ARG A 206 2.05 5.54 9.70
C ARG A 206 1.86 6.21 11.07
N ALA A 207 1.28 5.50 12.04
CA ALA A 207 1.13 6.00 13.42
C ALA A 207 2.49 6.31 14.08
N ARG A 208 3.49 5.45 13.86
CA ARG A 208 4.87 5.71 14.32
C ARG A 208 5.49 6.93 13.63
N ASP A 209 5.32 7.06 12.32
CA ASP A 209 5.87 8.18 11.55
C ASP A 209 5.27 9.52 12.01
N MET A 210 3.97 9.53 12.33
CA MET A 210 3.30 10.68 12.94
C MET A 210 3.89 11.03 14.31
N LEU A 211 4.19 10.04 15.15
CA LEU A 211 4.78 10.28 16.47
C LEU A 211 6.16 10.95 16.38
N ILE A 212 7.01 10.52 15.43
CA ILE A 212 8.34 11.12 15.19
C ILE A 212 8.21 12.63 14.91
N ILE A 213 7.24 13.01 14.08
CA ILE A 213 6.99 14.43 13.77
C ILE A 213 6.42 15.14 15.00
N ALA A 214 5.44 14.52 15.68
CA ALA A 214 4.79 15.11 16.84
C ALA A 214 5.79 15.45 17.96
N GLU A 215 6.78 14.59 18.22
CA GLU A 215 7.84 14.83 19.21
C GLU A 215 8.57 16.15 18.97
N ALA A 216 8.81 16.51 17.71
CA ALA A 216 9.47 17.75 17.30
C ALA A 216 8.59 19.02 17.40
N LEU A 217 7.28 18.87 17.59
CA LEU A 217 6.35 20.00 17.59
C LEU A 217 6.05 20.46 19.03
N PRO A 218 6.40 21.70 19.42
CA PRO A 218 6.15 22.20 20.77
C PRO A 218 4.66 22.44 21.08
N GLN A 219 3.82 22.66 20.07
CA GLN A 219 2.38 22.90 20.23
C GLN A 219 1.59 21.65 20.63
N ILE A 220 2.19 20.46 20.54
CA ILE A 220 1.61 19.23 21.07
C ILE A 220 2.18 19.05 22.48
N ASP A 221 1.31 19.07 23.50
CA ASP A 221 1.79 18.92 24.87
C ASP A 221 2.34 17.52 25.16
N ALA A 222 3.14 17.44 26.22
CA ALA A 222 3.83 16.22 26.62
C ALA A 222 2.87 15.08 26.99
N ALA A 223 1.69 15.38 27.52
CA ALA A 223 0.71 14.36 27.89
C ALA A 223 0.15 13.66 26.65
N HIS A 224 -0.20 14.42 25.60
CA HIS A 224 -0.64 13.84 24.32
C HIS A 224 0.48 13.04 23.64
N LYS A 225 1.74 13.51 23.69
CA LYS A 225 2.88 12.75 23.15
C LYS A 225 3.07 11.43 23.88
N SER A 226 3.00 11.44 25.21
CA SER A 226 3.12 10.23 26.04
C SER A 226 1.98 9.24 25.79
N ASP A 227 0.73 9.71 25.67
CA ASP A 227 -0.41 8.85 25.34
C ASP A 227 -0.25 8.25 23.94
N ALA A 228 0.16 9.06 22.96
CA ALA A 228 0.42 8.59 21.60
C ALA A 228 1.52 7.52 21.55
N ALA A 229 2.63 7.74 22.25
CA ALA A 229 3.72 6.75 22.34
C ALA A 229 3.23 5.42 22.91
N ARG A 230 2.50 5.47 24.03
CA ARG A 230 1.89 4.27 24.65
C ARG A 230 0.99 3.53 23.68
N ARG A 231 0.09 4.23 22.96
CA ARG A 231 -0.81 3.61 21.98
C ARG A 231 -0.06 2.94 20.83
N VAL A 232 0.99 3.58 20.31
CA VAL A 232 1.81 2.99 19.23
C VAL A 232 2.53 1.73 19.71
N ASP A 233 3.02 1.71 20.95
CA ASP A 233 3.64 0.52 21.54
C ASP A 233 2.63 -0.61 21.78
N GLU A 234 1.43 -0.28 22.25
CA GLU A 234 0.32 -1.24 22.39
C GLU A 234 -0.09 -1.85 21.04
N LEU A 235 -0.19 -1.03 19.98
CA LEU A 235 -0.47 -1.49 18.62
C LEU A 235 0.63 -2.42 18.11
N ARG A 236 1.91 -2.08 18.34
CA ARG A 236 3.03 -2.93 17.94
C ARG A 236 2.93 -4.30 18.62
N ALA A 237 2.68 -4.32 19.93
CA ALA A 237 2.53 -5.56 20.68
C ALA A 237 1.35 -6.41 20.19
N LEU A 238 0.20 -5.76 19.93
CA LEU A 238 -0.99 -6.41 19.37
C LEU A 238 -0.70 -7.05 18.01
N ILE A 239 -0.21 -6.28 17.04
CA ILE A 239 0.06 -6.77 15.69
C ILE A 239 1.09 -7.91 15.71
N ALA A 240 2.14 -7.80 16.54
CA ALA A 240 3.14 -8.88 16.66
C ALA A 240 2.53 -10.19 17.18
N ARG A 241 1.63 -10.10 18.17
CA ARG A 241 0.91 -11.27 18.69
C ARG A 241 -0.03 -11.85 17.63
N GLU A 242 -0.84 -11.01 16.98
CA GLU A 242 -1.82 -11.44 16.00
C GLU A 242 -1.17 -11.98 14.71
N ASP A 243 0.00 -11.47 14.31
CA ASP A 243 0.81 -12.04 13.23
C ASP A 243 1.31 -13.46 13.57
N ALA A 244 1.68 -13.71 14.83
CA ALA A 244 2.07 -15.05 15.27
C ALA A 244 0.87 -16.00 15.21
N GLU A 245 -0.30 -15.56 15.69
CA GLU A 245 -1.56 -16.31 15.58
C GLU A 245 -1.94 -16.59 14.12
N LEU A 246 -1.83 -15.58 13.25
CA LEU A 246 -2.11 -15.72 11.82
C LEU A 246 -1.16 -16.72 11.15
N ARG A 247 0.14 -16.70 11.47
CA ARG A 247 1.09 -17.69 10.94
C ARG A 247 0.72 -19.12 11.33
N ILE A 248 0.26 -19.33 12.56
CA ILE A 248 -0.22 -20.64 13.02
C ILE A 248 -1.48 -21.03 12.22
N ALA A 249 -2.45 -20.12 12.10
CA ALA A 249 -3.69 -20.37 11.35
C ALA A 249 -3.45 -20.64 9.84
N LEU A 250 -2.45 -20.00 9.25
CA LEU A 250 -2.02 -20.23 7.87
C LEU A 250 -1.23 -21.53 7.71
N ALA A 251 -0.47 -21.94 8.73
CA ALA A 251 0.22 -23.24 8.73
C ALA A 251 -0.78 -24.40 8.70
N ASP A 252 -1.90 -24.28 9.42
CA ASP A 252 -3.00 -25.27 9.37
C ASP A 252 -3.68 -25.32 7.99
N LEU A 253 -3.79 -24.18 7.29
CA LEU A 253 -4.28 -24.15 5.90
C LEU A 253 -3.31 -24.78 4.90
N SER A 254 -2.01 -24.71 5.19
CA SER A 254 -0.93 -25.26 4.36
C SER A 254 -0.75 -26.77 4.58
N ARG A 255 -1.29 -27.30 5.68
CA ARG A 255 -1.36 -28.74 5.89
C ARG A 255 -2.46 -29.32 4.97
N PRO A 256 -2.19 -30.42 4.24
CA PRO A 256 -3.24 -31.09 3.50
C PRO A 256 -4.37 -31.46 4.48
N PRO A 257 -5.64 -31.23 4.13
CA PRO A 257 -6.74 -31.51 5.04
C PRO A 257 -6.68 -32.96 5.50
N ASP A 258 -6.98 -33.25 6.76
CA ASP A 258 -7.13 -34.63 7.18
C ASP A 258 -8.43 -35.20 6.55
N HIS A 259 -8.47 -36.49 6.23
CA HIS A 259 -9.68 -37.12 5.71
C HIS A 259 -10.64 -37.43 6.88
N VAL A 260 -11.66 -36.58 7.11
CA VAL A 260 -12.46 -36.64 8.34
C VAL A 260 -13.97 -36.80 8.10
N TYR A 261 -14.45 -36.87 6.86
CA TYR A 261 -15.86 -37.18 6.61
C TYR A 261 -16.19 -38.60 7.06
N ARG A 262 -17.19 -38.73 7.94
CA ARG A 262 -17.66 -39.99 8.51
C ARG A 262 -19.09 -40.23 8.05
N GLY A 263 -19.32 -41.34 7.37
CA GLY A 263 -20.64 -41.73 6.88
C GLY A 263 -20.55 -42.95 5.97
N PRO A 264 -21.68 -43.67 5.75
CA PRO A 264 -21.69 -44.84 4.87
C PRO A 264 -21.34 -44.50 3.41
N ASP A 265 -21.54 -43.24 3.00
CA ASP A 265 -21.36 -42.79 1.62
C ASP A 265 -20.00 -42.13 1.34
N ALA A 266 -19.07 -42.13 2.30
CA ALA A 266 -17.81 -41.38 2.20
C ALA A 266 -16.98 -41.75 0.96
N GLU A 267 -16.71 -43.04 0.75
CA GLU A 267 -15.95 -43.53 -0.40
C GLU A 267 -16.66 -43.26 -1.72
N ALA A 268 -17.99 -43.40 -1.76
CA ALA A 268 -18.77 -43.13 -2.97
C ALA A 268 -18.68 -41.65 -3.40
N VAL A 269 -18.66 -40.73 -2.43
CA VAL A 269 -18.46 -39.30 -2.69
C VAL A 269 -17.04 -39.02 -3.19
N ILE A 270 -16.03 -39.59 -2.53
CA ILE A 270 -14.61 -39.45 -2.91
C ILE A 270 -14.39 -39.90 -4.36
N ASP A 271 -14.90 -41.07 -4.71
CA ASP A 271 -14.75 -41.64 -6.05
C ASP A 271 -15.49 -40.82 -7.10
N SER A 272 -16.71 -40.36 -6.80
CA SER A 272 -17.47 -39.49 -7.70
C SER A 272 -16.73 -38.17 -7.99
N VAL A 273 -16.13 -37.57 -6.96
CA VAL A 273 -15.33 -36.34 -7.11
C VAL A 273 -14.05 -36.61 -7.90
N ARG A 274 -13.35 -37.71 -7.59
CA ARG A 274 -12.11 -38.11 -8.29
C ARG A 274 -12.38 -38.37 -9.78
N GLU A 275 -13.46 -39.06 -10.10
CA GLU A 275 -13.86 -39.33 -11.48
C GLU A 275 -14.22 -38.05 -12.22
N ALA A 276 -15.04 -37.19 -11.62
CA ALA A 276 -15.41 -35.90 -12.20
C ALA A 276 -14.17 -35.03 -12.48
N TRP A 277 -13.23 -34.98 -11.54
CA TRP A 277 -11.98 -34.25 -11.71
C TRP A 277 -11.11 -34.83 -12.81
N ASN A 278 -10.80 -36.12 -12.77
CA ASN A 278 -9.93 -36.76 -13.77
C ASN A 278 -10.50 -36.67 -15.18
N LYS A 279 -11.84 -36.64 -15.31
CA LYS A 279 -12.52 -36.43 -16.59
C LYS A 279 -12.38 -34.99 -17.09
N ALA A 280 -12.48 -34.00 -16.21
CA ALA A 280 -12.36 -32.58 -16.56
C ALA A 280 -10.89 -32.14 -16.77
N HIS A 281 -9.95 -32.75 -16.04
CA HIS A 281 -8.53 -32.38 -15.98
C HIS A 281 -7.62 -33.62 -16.16
N PRO A 282 -7.62 -34.24 -17.35
CA PRO A 282 -6.83 -35.45 -17.62
C PRO A 282 -5.31 -35.24 -17.47
N GLU A 283 -4.82 -34.01 -17.64
CA GLU A 283 -3.43 -33.62 -17.50
C GLU A 283 -2.95 -33.52 -16.04
N ALA A 284 -3.87 -33.42 -15.08
CA ALA A 284 -3.57 -33.23 -13.67
C ALA A 284 -4.42 -34.18 -12.80
N PRO A 285 -4.20 -35.50 -12.89
CA PRO A 285 -5.02 -36.47 -12.19
C PRO A 285 -4.96 -36.26 -10.67
N ALA A 286 -6.11 -36.43 -10.02
CA ALA A 286 -6.23 -36.37 -8.58
C ALA A 286 -5.48 -37.54 -7.94
N ILE A 287 -4.49 -37.23 -7.11
CA ILE A 287 -3.79 -38.20 -6.26
C ILE A 287 -4.67 -38.56 -5.06
N ALA A 288 -5.32 -37.57 -4.47
CA ALA A 288 -6.19 -37.75 -3.33
C ALA A 288 -7.36 -36.77 -3.38
N VAL A 289 -8.51 -37.20 -2.87
CA VAL A 289 -9.65 -36.33 -2.58
C VAL A 289 -9.87 -36.40 -1.08
N ARG A 290 -9.96 -35.24 -0.43
CA ARG A 290 -10.08 -35.13 1.01
C ARG A 290 -11.25 -34.23 1.35
N ILE A 291 -12.06 -34.71 2.27
CA ILE A 291 -13.26 -34.01 2.73
C ILE A 291 -12.92 -33.47 4.14
N PRO A 292 -12.59 -32.17 4.27
CA PRO A 292 -12.33 -31.57 5.58
C PRO A 292 -13.57 -31.72 6.46
N ALA A 293 -13.37 -31.86 7.77
CA ALA A 293 -14.43 -32.20 8.72
C ALA A 293 -15.62 -31.20 8.68
N SER A 294 -16.73 -31.60 8.07
CA SER A 294 -18.07 -31.07 8.31
C SER A 294 -19.13 -32.01 7.70
N GLN A 295 -20.31 -32.06 8.31
CA GLN A 295 -21.49 -32.68 7.70
C GLN A 295 -21.96 -31.82 6.52
N TRP A 296 -22.88 -32.34 5.71
CA TRP A 296 -23.55 -31.54 4.70
C TRP A 296 -24.14 -30.25 5.30
N GLU A 297 -23.79 -29.09 4.73
CA GLU A 297 -24.30 -27.80 5.17
C GLU A 297 -25.55 -27.41 4.37
N PRO A 298 -26.68 -27.11 5.02
CA PRO A 298 -27.87 -26.64 4.33
C PRO A 298 -27.65 -25.22 3.82
N THR A 299 -27.80 -25.04 2.51
CA THR A 299 -27.71 -23.75 1.83
C THR A 299 -29.06 -23.45 1.18
N ARG A 300 -29.71 -22.37 1.62
CA ARG A 300 -30.94 -21.85 1.02
C ARG A 300 -30.71 -20.44 0.47
N ARG A 301 -30.77 -20.26 -0.85
CA ARG A 301 -30.58 -18.97 -1.51
C ARG A 301 -31.65 -18.69 -2.56
N LEU A 302 -31.97 -17.41 -2.74
CA LEU A 302 -32.78 -16.93 -3.86
C LEU A 302 -31.84 -16.65 -5.03
N GLU A 303 -32.10 -17.28 -6.18
CA GLU A 303 -31.37 -17.01 -7.41
C GLU A 303 -32.33 -16.66 -8.54
N TRP A 304 -31.90 -15.74 -9.40
CA TRP A 304 -32.64 -15.34 -10.59
C TRP A 304 -32.35 -16.34 -11.71
N ASP A 305 -33.37 -17.08 -12.15
CA ASP A 305 -33.30 -17.93 -13.33
C ASP A 305 -33.92 -17.17 -14.52
N ALA A 306 -33.13 -16.98 -15.58
CA ALA A 306 -33.55 -16.26 -16.78
C ALA A 306 -34.77 -16.92 -17.47
N ALA A 307 -35.01 -18.21 -17.24
CA ALA A 307 -36.13 -18.96 -17.81
C ALA A 307 -37.39 -18.97 -16.92
N THR A 308 -37.25 -18.89 -15.59
CA THR A 308 -38.37 -19.18 -14.65
C THR A 308 -38.59 -18.14 -13.55
N ALA A 309 -37.94 -16.96 -13.63
CA ALA A 309 -37.92 -15.92 -12.59
C ALA A 309 -37.20 -16.37 -11.30
N TRP A 310 -37.39 -15.62 -10.20
CA TRP A 310 -36.79 -15.90 -8.89
C TRP A 310 -37.14 -17.32 -8.41
N ARG A 311 -36.12 -18.18 -8.24
CA ARG A 311 -36.28 -19.50 -7.64
C ARG A 311 -35.54 -19.60 -6.31
N ILE A 312 -36.12 -20.36 -5.39
CA ILE A 312 -35.47 -20.76 -4.13
C ILE A 312 -34.64 -22.01 -4.44
N ARG A 313 -33.32 -21.89 -4.32
CA ARG A 313 -32.41 -23.01 -4.37
C ARG A 313 -32.13 -23.46 -2.95
N ASP A 314 -32.55 -24.69 -2.66
CA ASP A 314 -32.40 -25.33 -1.36
C ASP A 314 -31.60 -26.63 -1.56
N GLU A 315 -30.34 -26.59 -1.16
CA GLU A 315 -29.35 -27.63 -1.41
C GLU A 315 -28.56 -27.92 -0.12
N LEU A 316 -28.13 -29.16 0.03
CA LEU A 316 -27.04 -29.51 0.92
C LEU A 316 -25.73 -29.39 0.15
N VAL A 317 -24.72 -28.76 0.76
CA VAL A 317 -23.39 -28.58 0.17
C VAL A 317 -22.35 -29.29 1.04
N LEU A 318 -21.43 -29.99 0.39
CA LEU A 318 -20.27 -30.62 1.01
C LEU A 318 -19.01 -30.15 0.29
N ASP A 319 -18.14 -29.43 0.99
CA ASP A 319 -16.88 -28.95 0.42
C ASP A 319 -15.81 -30.03 0.46
N VAL A 320 -15.10 -30.17 -0.66
CA VAL A 320 -14.07 -31.18 -0.86
C VAL A 320 -12.79 -30.54 -1.41
N ARG A 321 -11.65 -31.13 -1.08
CA ARG A 321 -10.34 -30.71 -1.59
C ARG A 321 -9.73 -31.80 -2.46
N ILE A 322 -9.26 -31.40 -3.62
CA ILE A 322 -8.66 -32.29 -4.61
C ILE A 322 -7.16 -32.01 -4.64
N ILE A 323 -6.36 -33.03 -4.42
CA ILE A 323 -4.90 -32.95 -4.34
C ILE A 323 -4.33 -33.57 -5.61
N THR A 324 -3.55 -32.79 -6.36
CA THR A 324 -2.93 -33.18 -7.64
C THR A 324 -1.41 -33.09 -7.54
N ARG A 325 -0.70 -33.82 -8.41
CA ARG A 325 0.77 -33.70 -8.48
C ARG A 325 1.14 -32.37 -9.10
N HIS A 326 2.08 -31.66 -8.50
CA HIS A 326 2.68 -30.47 -9.10
C HIS A 326 4.21 -30.55 -8.99
N ALA A 327 4.88 -30.94 -10.09
CA ALA A 327 6.30 -31.30 -10.12
C ALA A 327 6.66 -32.48 -9.19
N GLU A 328 7.95 -32.88 -9.13
CA GLU A 328 8.37 -34.09 -8.40
C GLU A 328 8.25 -33.98 -6.87
N ARG A 329 8.20 -32.76 -6.33
CA ARG A 329 8.26 -32.51 -4.87
C ARG A 329 7.11 -31.67 -4.32
N ALA A 330 6.12 -31.30 -5.15
CA ALA A 330 4.99 -30.50 -4.71
C ALA A 330 3.65 -31.15 -5.09
N ALA A 331 2.63 -30.85 -4.29
CA ALA A 331 1.24 -31.12 -4.62
C ALA A 331 0.47 -29.80 -4.69
N ALA A 332 -0.45 -29.70 -5.64
CA ALA A 332 -1.38 -28.58 -5.75
C ALA A 332 -2.73 -29.03 -5.17
N VAL A 333 -3.33 -28.17 -4.34
CA VAL A 333 -4.65 -28.39 -3.75
C VAL A 333 -5.67 -27.50 -4.43
N HIS A 334 -6.77 -28.10 -4.87
CA HIS A 334 -7.91 -27.45 -5.53
C HIS A 334 -9.17 -27.62 -4.68
N ALA A 335 -10.11 -26.68 -4.81
CA ALA A 335 -11.41 -26.75 -4.13
C ALA A 335 -12.48 -27.28 -5.09
N ALA A 336 -13.42 -28.05 -4.56
CA ALA A 336 -14.66 -28.42 -5.24
C ALA A 336 -15.79 -28.54 -4.21
N SER A 337 -17.04 -28.50 -4.67
CA SER A 337 -18.20 -28.67 -3.81
C SER A 337 -19.13 -29.72 -4.41
N VAL A 338 -19.56 -30.65 -3.57
CA VAL A 338 -20.63 -31.60 -3.91
C VAL A 338 -21.94 -31.00 -3.43
N ARG A 339 -22.95 -30.98 -4.29
CA ARG A 339 -24.26 -30.39 -3.99
C ARG A 339 -25.34 -31.44 -4.12
N LYS A 340 -26.29 -31.47 -3.20
CA LYS A 340 -27.46 -32.35 -3.25
C LYS A 340 -28.72 -31.51 -3.10
N PRO A 341 -29.61 -31.45 -4.12
CA PRO A 341 -30.88 -30.76 -4.00
C PRO A 341 -31.74 -31.36 -2.88
N ASN A 342 -32.33 -30.51 -2.03
CA ASN A 342 -33.25 -30.95 -0.97
C ASN A 342 -34.68 -31.14 -1.49
N LEU A 343 -35.06 -30.37 -2.52
CA LEU A 343 -36.43 -30.30 -3.03
C LEU A 343 -36.75 -31.33 -4.12
N THR A 344 -35.73 -31.98 -4.68
CA THR A 344 -35.87 -33.04 -5.68
C THR A 344 -35.17 -34.30 -5.17
N ARG A 345 -35.74 -35.49 -5.41
CA ARG A 345 -35.03 -36.78 -5.20
C ARG A 345 -33.91 -36.99 -6.23
N GLY A 346 -33.14 -35.93 -6.51
CA GLY A 346 -32.03 -35.94 -7.46
C GLY A 346 -30.78 -36.56 -6.86
N SER A 347 -29.90 -37.06 -7.73
CA SER A 347 -28.53 -37.43 -7.38
C SER A 347 -27.71 -36.20 -6.99
N ALA A 348 -26.68 -36.40 -6.18
CA ALA A 348 -25.72 -35.34 -5.90
C ALA A 348 -24.96 -34.96 -7.19
N THR A 349 -24.68 -33.67 -7.37
CA THR A 349 -23.87 -33.15 -8.47
C THR A 349 -22.55 -32.62 -7.92
N VAL A 350 -21.46 -32.88 -8.63
CA VAL A 350 -20.13 -32.33 -8.29
C VAL A 350 -19.92 -31.07 -9.10
N GLU A 351 -19.72 -29.93 -8.44
CA GLU A 351 -19.32 -28.68 -9.06
C GLU A 351 -17.84 -28.42 -8.76
N LEU A 352 -17.02 -28.42 -9.81
CA LEU A 352 -15.60 -28.10 -9.70
C LEU A 352 -15.45 -26.58 -9.72
N ALA A 353 -14.71 -26.01 -8.77
CA ALA A 353 -14.35 -24.60 -8.86
C ALA A 353 -13.44 -24.43 -10.08
N GLU A 354 -13.70 -23.42 -10.92
CA GLU A 354 -12.79 -23.14 -12.03
C GLU A 354 -11.39 -22.83 -11.46
N PRO A 355 -10.32 -23.41 -12.05
CA PRO A 355 -8.95 -23.10 -11.67
C PRO A 355 -8.62 -21.66 -12.10
N GLY A 356 -9.11 -20.69 -11.35
CA GLY A 356 -9.05 -19.26 -11.66
C GLY A 356 -8.95 -18.43 -10.39
N LEU A 357 -7.70 -18.14 -10.00
CA LEU A 357 -7.21 -17.02 -9.18
C LEU A 357 -7.76 -16.74 -7.76
N ASP A 358 -8.95 -17.19 -7.38
CA ASP A 358 -9.53 -16.91 -6.05
C ASP A 358 -9.64 -18.14 -5.12
N ALA A 359 -9.61 -19.36 -5.67
CA ALA A 359 -9.49 -20.58 -4.89
C ALA A 359 -8.01 -20.91 -4.74
N GLY A 360 -7.38 -20.41 -3.67
CA GLY A 360 -5.94 -20.49 -3.45
C GLY A 360 -5.34 -21.88 -3.72
N THR A 361 -4.61 -21.99 -4.83
CA THR A 361 -3.71 -23.11 -5.08
C THR A 361 -2.49 -22.91 -4.21
N TYR A 362 -2.31 -23.79 -3.22
CA TYR A 362 -1.11 -23.77 -2.38
C TYR A 362 -0.30 -25.03 -2.63
N PHE A 363 1.03 -24.87 -2.67
CA PHE A 363 1.97 -25.96 -2.89
C PHE A 363 2.37 -26.62 -1.57
N VAL A 364 2.20 -27.94 -1.49
CA VAL A 364 2.57 -28.73 -0.32
C VAL A 364 3.73 -29.69 -0.67
N PRO A 365 4.74 -29.87 0.19
CA PRO A 365 5.77 -30.89 -0.01
C PRO A 365 5.18 -32.30 -0.19
N ALA A 366 5.66 -33.03 -1.21
CA ALA A 366 5.10 -34.33 -1.61
C ALA A 366 5.15 -35.43 -0.53
N ASP A 367 6.10 -35.34 0.40
CA ASP A 367 6.26 -36.26 1.53
C ASP A 367 5.15 -36.14 2.59
N ARG A 368 4.37 -35.05 2.57
CA ARG A 368 3.26 -34.80 3.51
C ARG A 368 1.88 -35.21 2.98
N VAL A 369 1.80 -35.82 1.79
CA VAL A 369 0.54 -36.11 1.08
C VAL A 369 -0.10 -37.46 1.48
N ARG A 370 0.53 -38.23 2.38
CA ARG A 370 0.06 -39.59 2.74
C ARG A 370 -1.27 -39.61 3.49
#